data_AF-A0A8C6XNS9-F1
#
_entry.id   AF-A0A8C6XNS9-F1
#
_cell.length_a   1.000
_cell.length_b   1.000
_cell.length_c   1.000
_cell.angle_alpha   90.00
_cell.angle_beta   90.00
_cell.angle_gamma   90.00
#
_symmetry.space_group_name_H-M   'P 1'
#
loop_
_entity.id
_entity.type
_entity.pdbx_description
1 polymer ?
#
loop_
_entity_poly.entity_id
_entity_poly.type
_entity_poly.pdbx_seq_one_letter_code
_entity_poly.pdbx_strand_id
1 'polypeptide(L)'
;MLQDPDVREFLEKDELPTVGTQAAQWRGLLKMFNRATDAVSKMTIKMNESDIWFEEKLQEVEGEEQRLRKLHAIVEMLANHRKELSLNTSQFAKSLAMLGSSEDNTALSRALSQLAEVEEKIEQLHQEQANSDFFLLAELLSDYIRLLAAVRGAFDQRMKAWQRWQDAQVTLQKKRETEARLLWANKPDKLQQAKEEISEWESRMTQYEREFEQLSAVLRKEVLRFEVGTRGLLAQQNTSQFHSGQRSRTNVRKCLSRHPHKDSLPRLREPQIWFPQQLSQS
;
A
#
# COMPACT_ATOMS: atom_id res chain seq x y z
N MET A 1 18.71 -7.42 1.70
CA MET A 1 17.76 -8.16 2.56
C MET A 1 18.16 -9.64 2.74
N LEU A 2 18.60 -10.37 1.71
CA LEU A 2 19.11 -11.76 1.83
C LEU A 2 20.47 -11.94 2.57
N GLN A 3 20.98 -10.90 3.23
CA GLN A 3 22.26 -10.94 3.99
C GLN A 3 22.06 -10.72 5.49
N ASP A 4 20.82 -10.51 5.93
CA ASP A 4 20.54 -10.36 7.34
C ASP A 4 20.67 -11.72 8.04
N PRO A 5 21.57 -11.86 9.03
CA PRO A 5 21.81 -13.13 9.70
C PRO A 5 20.58 -13.64 10.47
N ASP A 6 19.76 -12.75 11.03
CA ASP A 6 18.56 -13.12 11.76
C ASP A 6 17.47 -13.62 10.80
N VAL A 7 17.39 -13.03 9.60
CA VAL A 7 16.46 -13.49 8.55
C VAL A 7 16.90 -14.83 7.98
N ARG A 8 18.20 -15.07 7.80
CA ARG A 8 18.71 -16.39 7.38
C ARG A 8 18.43 -17.43 8.44
N GLU A 9 18.73 -17.13 9.70
CA GLU A 9 18.48 -18.02 10.82
C GLU A 9 16.97 -18.31 10.99
N PHE A 10 16.11 -17.33 10.74
CA PHE A 10 14.66 -17.51 10.73
C PHE A 10 14.18 -18.43 9.58
N LEU A 11 14.75 -18.28 8.39
CA LEU A 11 14.39 -19.07 7.21
C LEU A 11 14.99 -20.49 7.20
N GLU A 12 16.10 -20.70 7.93
CA GLU A 12 16.85 -21.96 7.98
C GLU A 12 16.44 -22.89 9.14
N LYS A 13 15.59 -22.42 10.08
CA LYS A 13 15.09 -23.24 11.20
C LYS A 13 13.74 -23.89 10.86
N ASP A 14 13.67 -25.22 10.97
CA ASP A 14 12.43 -26.00 10.81
C ASP A 14 11.42 -25.79 11.96
N GLU A 15 11.87 -25.29 13.12
CA GLU A 15 11.02 -24.92 14.25
C GLU A 15 11.26 -23.45 14.63
N LEU A 16 10.22 -22.63 14.51
CA LEU A 16 10.19 -21.29 15.08
C LEU A 16 10.47 -21.41 16.58
N PRO A 17 11.39 -20.60 17.17
CA PRO A 17 11.62 -20.68 18.61
C PRO A 17 10.28 -20.49 19.31
N THR A 18 9.85 -21.48 20.08
CA THR A 18 8.69 -21.35 20.97
C THR A 18 8.99 -20.17 21.87
N VAL A 19 8.40 -19.01 21.55
CA VAL A 19 8.40 -17.85 22.42
C VAL A 19 7.85 -18.36 23.75
N GLY A 20 8.75 -18.51 24.71
CA GLY A 20 8.42 -18.96 26.05
C GLY A 20 7.23 -18.16 26.54
N THR A 21 6.25 -18.88 27.05
CA THR A 21 4.93 -18.48 27.48
C THR A 21 4.97 -17.36 28.53
N GLN A 22 5.27 -16.13 28.12
CA GLN A 22 4.93 -14.89 28.82
C GLN A 22 3.94 -14.03 28.03
N ALA A 23 3.47 -14.52 26.87
CA ALA A 23 2.51 -13.81 26.01
C ALA A 23 1.08 -13.68 26.59
N ALA A 24 0.79 -14.27 27.75
CA ALA A 24 -0.53 -14.20 28.39
C ALA A 24 -0.75 -12.98 29.29
N GLN A 25 0.31 -12.26 29.71
CA GLN A 25 0.17 -11.04 30.53
C GLN A 25 0.23 -9.73 29.71
N TRP A 26 0.57 -9.80 28.43
CA TRP A 26 0.66 -8.62 27.54
C TRP A 26 -0.65 -8.24 26.84
N ARG A 27 -1.67 -9.11 26.83
CA ARG A 27 -2.99 -8.81 26.22
C ARG A 27 -3.81 -7.77 27.00
N GLY A 28 -3.52 -7.56 28.29
CA GLY A 28 -4.20 -6.55 29.13
C GLY A 28 -3.59 -5.14 29.05
N LEU A 29 -2.26 -5.05 28.86
CA LEU A 29 -1.54 -3.77 28.84
C LEU A 29 -1.55 -3.08 27.46
N LEU A 30 -1.72 -3.84 26.36
CA LEU A 30 -1.68 -3.27 25.01
C LEU A 30 -2.90 -2.40 24.64
N LYS A 31 -4.01 -2.49 25.37
CA LYS A 31 -5.23 -1.70 25.08
C LYS A 31 -5.25 -0.30 25.68
N MET A 32 -4.34 0.02 26.61
CA MET A 32 -4.26 1.36 27.20
C MET A 32 -3.02 2.17 26.78
N PHE A 33 -2.04 1.54 26.13
CA PHE A 33 -0.84 2.28 25.70
C PHE A 33 -0.98 2.94 24.32
N ASN A 34 -1.90 2.50 23.47
CA ASN A 34 -2.10 3.09 22.13
C ASN A 34 -3.00 4.34 22.12
N ARG A 35 -3.59 4.73 23.25
CA ARG A 35 -4.50 5.89 23.32
C ARG A 35 -3.90 7.11 24.05
N ALA A 36 -2.75 6.96 24.69
CA ALA A 36 -2.04 8.04 25.40
C ALA A 36 -0.78 8.54 24.67
N THR A 37 -0.20 7.75 23.76
CA THR A 37 0.95 8.14 22.91
C THR A 37 0.55 9.02 21.73
N ASP A 38 -0.68 8.88 21.21
CA ASP A 38 -1.21 9.74 20.14
C ASP A 38 -1.50 11.18 20.60
N ALA A 39 -1.58 11.43 21.91
CA ALA A 39 -1.86 12.76 22.45
C ALA A 39 -0.61 13.54 22.91
N VAL A 40 0.53 12.87 23.11
CA VAL A 40 1.77 13.51 23.62
C VAL A 40 2.79 13.78 22.51
N SER A 41 2.68 13.16 21.33
CA SER A 41 3.53 13.48 20.16
C SER A 41 3.19 14.81 19.46
N LYS A 42 2.21 15.56 19.99
CA LYS A 42 1.76 16.84 19.45
C LYS A 42 2.57 18.05 19.95
N MET A 43 3.48 17.86 20.90
CA MET A 43 4.64 18.75 21.05
C MET A 43 5.76 18.25 20.13
N THR A 44 5.48 18.30 18.83
CA THR A 44 6.45 18.05 17.79
C THR A 44 7.51 19.14 17.89
N ILE A 45 8.68 18.81 18.44
CA ILE A 45 9.89 19.55 18.12
C ILE A 45 10.01 19.40 16.61
N LYS A 46 9.68 20.48 15.89
CA LYS A 46 9.72 20.54 14.43
C LYS A 46 11.16 20.21 14.04
N MET A 47 11.35 19.04 13.43
CA MET A 47 12.62 18.73 12.79
C MET A 47 12.89 19.85 11.81
N ASN A 48 13.98 20.58 12.04
CA ASN A 48 14.51 21.45 11.00
C ASN A 48 15.19 20.51 10.02
N GLU A 49 14.37 19.84 9.19
CA GLU A 49 14.82 18.92 8.17
C GLU A 49 15.74 19.70 7.24
N SER A 50 17.04 19.50 7.44
CA SER A 50 18.08 20.16 6.65
C SER A 50 18.15 19.59 5.23
N ASP A 51 17.60 18.39 5.02
CA ASP A 51 17.55 17.71 3.73
C ASP A 51 16.12 17.76 3.14
N ILE A 52 15.89 18.80 2.33
CA ILE A 52 14.65 19.08 1.59
C ILE A 52 14.15 17.83 0.84
N TRP A 53 15.06 16.96 0.39
CA TRP A 53 14.70 15.75 -0.33
C TRP A 53 13.84 14.79 0.52
N PHE A 54 14.13 14.62 1.82
CA PHE A 54 13.34 13.71 2.66
C PHE A 54 11.93 14.25 2.90
N GLU A 55 11.79 15.55 3.11
CA GLU A 55 10.47 16.19 3.27
C GLU A 55 9.64 16.05 1.98
N GLU A 56 10.21 16.43 0.84
CA GLU A 56 9.54 16.32 -0.46
C GLU A 56 9.15 14.87 -0.78
N LYS A 57 10.05 13.92 -0.52
CA LYS A 57 9.79 12.50 -0.78
C LYS A 57 8.75 11.91 0.16
N LEU A 58 8.75 12.28 1.43
CA LEU A 58 7.72 11.84 2.36
C LEU A 58 6.35 12.34 1.90
N GLN A 59 6.24 13.62 1.52
CA GLN A 59 5.00 14.18 0.96
C GLN A 59 4.57 13.50 -0.35
N GLU A 60 5.52 13.18 -1.24
CA GLU A 60 5.24 12.42 -2.47
C GLU A 60 4.64 11.05 -2.15
N VAL A 61 5.28 10.30 -1.24
CA VAL A 61 4.85 8.96 -0.81
C VAL A 61 3.47 9.00 -0.16
N GLU A 62 3.23 9.95 0.75
CA GLU A 62 1.92 10.12 1.41
C GLU A 62 0.81 10.50 0.41
N GLY A 63 1.11 11.40 -0.52
CA GLY A 63 0.19 11.79 -1.58
C GLY A 63 -0.13 10.64 -2.53
N GLU A 64 0.86 9.83 -2.90
CA GLU A 64 0.69 8.64 -3.73
C GLU A 64 -0.16 7.58 -3.00
N GLU A 65 0.16 7.27 -1.74
CA GLU A 65 -0.61 6.33 -0.91
C GLU A 65 -2.08 6.75 -0.82
N GLN A 66 -2.35 8.04 -0.56
CA GLN A 66 -3.73 8.53 -0.45
C GLN A 66 -4.51 8.41 -1.77
N ARG A 67 -3.87 8.72 -2.91
CA ARG A 67 -4.49 8.56 -4.24
C ARG A 67 -4.78 7.08 -4.53
N LEU A 68 -3.87 6.17 -4.18
CA LEU A 68 -4.03 4.74 -4.39
C LEU A 68 -5.09 4.12 -3.50
N ARG A 69 -5.20 4.53 -2.23
CA ARG A 69 -6.29 4.10 -1.35
C ARG A 69 -7.67 4.42 -1.93
N LYS A 70 -7.83 5.61 -2.52
CA LYS A 70 -9.07 6.00 -3.21
C LYS A 70 -9.31 5.13 -4.45
N LEU A 71 -8.27 4.86 -5.24
CA LEU A 71 -8.36 4.00 -6.42
C LEU A 71 -8.74 2.56 -6.04
N HIS A 72 -8.09 1.99 -5.02
CA HIS A 72 -8.38 0.66 -4.49
C HIS A 72 -9.85 0.52 -4.09
N ALA A 73 -10.38 1.48 -3.33
CA ALA A 73 -11.78 1.47 -2.93
C ALA A 73 -12.74 1.48 -4.14
N ILE A 74 -12.42 2.25 -5.19
CA ILE A 74 -13.20 2.26 -6.43
C ILE A 74 -13.13 0.92 -7.16
N VAL A 75 -11.95 0.29 -7.21
CA VAL A 75 -11.76 -1.03 -7.82
C VAL A 75 -12.51 -2.12 -7.06
N GLU A 76 -12.51 -2.09 -5.72
CA GLU A 76 -13.30 -3.02 -4.91
C GLU A 76 -14.80 -2.86 -5.18
N MET A 77 -15.29 -1.62 -5.24
CA MET A 77 -16.68 -1.35 -5.63
C MET A 77 -16.99 -1.86 -7.04
N LEU A 78 -16.09 -1.66 -8.01
CA LEU A 78 -16.25 -2.15 -9.37
C LEU A 78 -16.35 -3.68 -9.42
N ALA A 79 -15.48 -4.39 -8.69
CA ALA A 79 -15.51 -5.84 -8.60
C ALA A 79 -16.83 -6.33 -7.99
N ASN A 80 -17.31 -5.68 -6.93
CA ASN A 80 -18.59 -6.02 -6.29
C ASN A 80 -19.80 -5.78 -7.20
N HIS A 81 -19.89 -4.61 -7.84
CA HIS A 81 -20.96 -4.33 -8.81
C HIS A 81 -20.95 -5.33 -9.98
N ARG A 82 -19.78 -5.82 -10.40
CA ARG A 82 -19.71 -6.84 -11.46
C ARG A 82 -20.19 -8.22 -10.98
N LYS A 83 -19.95 -8.59 -9.72
CA LYS A 83 -20.54 -9.80 -9.11
C LYS A 83 -22.07 -9.70 -9.05
N GLU A 84 -22.60 -8.55 -8.64
CA GLU A 84 -24.05 -8.30 -8.61
C GLU A 84 -24.66 -8.35 -10.02
N LEU A 85 -23.98 -7.78 -11.02
CA LEU A 85 -24.40 -7.86 -12.41
C LEU A 85 -24.45 -9.31 -12.89
N SER A 86 -23.43 -10.11 -12.59
CA SER A 86 -23.40 -11.56 -12.87
C SER A 86 -24.64 -12.27 -12.29
N LEU A 87 -24.95 -12.01 -11.02
CA LEU A 87 -26.11 -12.60 -10.35
C LEU A 87 -27.43 -12.22 -11.04
N ASN A 88 -27.60 -10.94 -11.38
CA ASN A 88 -28.80 -10.45 -12.06
C ASN A 88 -28.93 -11.07 -13.47
N THR A 89 -27.83 -11.17 -14.21
CA THR A 89 -27.80 -11.84 -15.52
C THR A 89 -28.16 -13.33 -15.39
N SER A 90 -27.68 -14.02 -14.36
CA SER A 90 -28.08 -15.42 -14.08
C SER A 90 -29.59 -15.55 -13.87
N GLN A 91 -30.19 -14.65 -13.08
CA GLN A 91 -31.64 -14.65 -12.84
C GLN A 91 -32.43 -14.34 -14.11
N PHE A 92 -31.92 -13.42 -14.93
CA PHE A 92 -32.52 -13.10 -16.22
C PHE A 92 -32.49 -14.29 -17.18
N ALA A 93 -31.34 -14.98 -17.32
CA ALA A 93 -31.21 -16.19 -18.13
C ALA A 93 -32.20 -17.28 -17.70
N LYS A 94 -32.34 -17.54 -16.39
CA LYS A 94 -33.30 -18.50 -15.84
C LYS A 94 -34.75 -18.12 -16.17
N SER A 95 -35.07 -16.83 -16.09
CA SER A 95 -36.41 -16.32 -16.40
C SER A 95 -36.74 -16.51 -17.90
N LEU A 96 -35.77 -16.27 -18.77
CA LEU A 96 -35.90 -16.53 -20.21
C LEU A 96 -36.12 -18.01 -20.52
N ALA A 97 -35.39 -18.91 -19.84
CA ALA A 97 -35.58 -20.35 -20.00
C ALA A 97 -36.98 -20.79 -19.55
N MET A 98 -37.48 -20.27 -18.42
CA MET A 98 -38.84 -20.55 -17.93
C MET A 98 -39.93 -20.01 -18.87
N LEU A 99 -39.73 -18.82 -19.45
CA LEU A 99 -40.63 -18.28 -20.47
C LEU A 99 -40.60 -19.15 -21.73
N GLY A 100 -39.41 -19.54 -22.19
CA GLY A 100 -39.24 -20.43 -23.34
C GLY A 100 -39.93 -21.78 -23.16
N SER A 101 -39.94 -22.35 -21.95
CA SER A 101 -40.63 -23.62 -21.66
C SER A 101 -42.15 -23.51 -21.60
N SER A 102 -42.67 -22.30 -21.37
CA SER A 102 -44.11 -22.03 -21.23
C SER A 102 -44.75 -21.53 -22.53
N GLU A 103 -43.95 -21.33 -23.58
CA GLU A 103 -44.37 -20.75 -24.85
C GLU A 103 -44.80 -21.83 -25.85
N ASP A 104 -46.03 -21.73 -26.36
CA ASP A 104 -46.60 -22.69 -27.31
C ASP A 104 -46.02 -22.52 -28.72
N ASN A 105 -45.61 -21.31 -29.08
CA ASN A 105 -44.98 -21.06 -30.37
C ASN A 105 -43.55 -21.61 -30.38
N THR A 106 -43.33 -22.69 -31.13
CA THR A 106 -42.04 -23.37 -31.20
C THR A 106 -40.88 -22.48 -31.67
N ALA A 107 -41.12 -21.54 -32.59
CA ALA A 107 -40.08 -20.64 -33.07
C ALA A 107 -39.66 -19.64 -31.97
N LEU A 108 -40.63 -19.11 -31.23
CA LEU A 108 -40.39 -18.17 -30.13
C LEU A 108 -39.76 -18.88 -28.92
N SER A 109 -40.23 -20.07 -28.56
CA SER A 109 -39.64 -20.92 -27.52
C SER A 109 -38.15 -21.21 -27.77
N ARG A 110 -37.77 -21.54 -29.03
CA ARG A 110 -36.37 -21.72 -29.42
C ARG A 110 -35.57 -20.42 -29.32
N ALA A 111 -36.12 -19.29 -29.73
CA ALA A 111 -35.44 -18.00 -29.63
C ALA A 111 -35.17 -17.60 -28.17
N LEU A 112 -36.14 -17.80 -27.27
CA LEU A 112 -36.00 -17.57 -25.83
C LEU A 112 -34.95 -18.48 -25.19
N SER A 113 -34.92 -19.76 -25.60
CA SER A 113 -33.90 -20.72 -25.12
C SER A 113 -32.48 -20.31 -25.57
N GLN A 114 -32.32 -19.89 -26.82
CA GLN A 114 -31.03 -19.38 -27.32
C GLN A 114 -30.61 -18.09 -26.62
N LEU A 115 -31.56 -17.19 -26.34
CA LEU A 115 -31.26 -15.97 -25.58
C LEU A 115 -30.83 -16.30 -24.15
N ALA A 116 -31.49 -17.27 -23.49
CA ALA A 116 -31.08 -17.76 -22.18
C ALA A 116 -29.64 -18.29 -22.20
N GLU A 117 -29.26 -19.12 -23.18
CA GLU A 117 -27.88 -19.62 -23.33
C GLU A 117 -26.84 -18.49 -23.57
N VAL A 118 -27.23 -17.41 -24.26
CA VAL A 118 -26.35 -16.25 -24.45
C VAL A 118 -26.17 -15.50 -23.14
N GLU A 119 -27.24 -15.28 -22.38
CA GLU A 119 -27.18 -14.62 -21.08
C GLU A 119 -26.36 -15.44 -20.06
N GLU A 120 -26.44 -16.79 -20.07
CA GLU A 120 -25.55 -17.65 -19.27
C GLU A 120 -24.07 -17.45 -19.63
N LYS A 121 -23.74 -17.31 -20.92
CA LYS A 121 -22.35 -17.03 -21.33
C LYS A 121 -21.89 -15.63 -20.93
N ILE A 122 -22.79 -14.63 -20.96
CA ILE A 122 -22.50 -13.27 -20.51
C ILE A 122 -22.26 -13.25 -19.00
N GLU A 123 -23.08 -13.98 -18.25
CA GLU A 123 -22.94 -14.17 -16.81
C GLU A 123 -21.56 -14.75 -16.45
N GLN A 124 -21.15 -15.85 -17.08
CA GLN A 124 -19.81 -16.43 -16.88
C GLN A 124 -18.69 -15.41 -17.13
N LEU A 125 -18.81 -14.58 -18.17
CA LEU A 125 -17.83 -13.53 -18.47
C LEU A 125 -17.82 -12.42 -17.42
N HIS A 126 -18.98 -12.03 -16.88
CA HIS A 126 -19.04 -11.10 -15.75
C HIS A 126 -18.36 -11.68 -14.52
N GLN A 127 -18.57 -12.96 -14.23
CA GLN A 127 -17.94 -13.65 -13.10
C GLN A 127 -16.41 -13.72 -13.24
N GLU A 128 -15.90 -14.12 -14.41
CA GLU A 128 -14.46 -14.15 -14.71
C GLU A 128 -13.80 -12.77 -14.58
N GLN A 129 -14.48 -11.75 -15.11
CA GLN A 129 -14.03 -10.37 -15.03
C GLN A 129 -14.05 -9.84 -13.59
N ALA A 130 -15.06 -10.20 -12.79
CA ALA A 130 -15.13 -9.79 -11.39
C ALA A 130 -14.02 -10.45 -10.56
N ASN A 131 -13.72 -11.72 -10.84
CA ASN A 131 -12.61 -12.44 -10.22
C ASN A 131 -11.26 -11.81 -10.61
N SER A 132 -11.07 -11.44 -11.88
CA SER A 132 -9.84 -10.79 -12.36
C SER A 132 -9.64 -9.42 -11.73
N ASP A 133 -10.68 -8.57 -11.69
CA ASP A 133 -10.61 -7.26 -11.04
C ASP A 133 -10.25 -7.39 -9.56
N PHE A 134 -10.79 -8.39 -8.86
CA PHE A 134 -10.51 -8.61 -7.45
C PHE A 134 -9.11 -9.18 -7.21
N PHE A 135 -8.84 -10.40 -7.70
CA PHE A 135 -7.62 -11.13 -7.36
C PHE A 135 -6.35 -10.56 -7.97
N LEU A 136 -6.47 -9.75 -9.02
CA LEU A 136 -5.31 -9.20 -9.70
C LEU A 136 -5.21 -7.70 -9.49
N LEU A 137 -6.26 -6.92 -9.77
CA LEU A 137 -6.15 -5.46 -9.70
C LEU A 137 -6.30 -4.93 -8.27
N ALA A 138 -7.31 -5.38 -7.51
CA ALA A 138 -7.52 -4.93 -6.14
C ALA A 138 -6.37 -5.40 -5.23
N GLU A 139 -6.02 -6.69 -5.26
CA GLU A 139 -4.90 -7.21 -4.46
C GLU A 139 -3.56 -6.54 -4.80
N LEU A 140 -3.26 -6.30 -6.08
CA LEU A 140 -2.04 -5.59 -6.48
C LEU A 140 -1.99 -4.17 -5.90
N LEU A 141 -3.10 -3.44 -5.99
CA LEU A 141 -3.20 -2.09 -5.41
C LEU A 141 -3.05 -2.16 -3.87
N SER A 142 -3.66 -3.16 -3.23
CA SER A 142 -3.54 -3.40 -1.78
C SER A 142 -2.09 -3.63 -1.35
N ASP A 143 -1.38 -4.50 -2.07
CA ASP A 143 0.03 -4.79 -1.80
C ASP A 143 0.92 -3.57 -2.03
N TYR A 144 0.65 -2.78 -3.06
CA TYR A 144 1.39 -1.54 -3.28
C TYR A 144 1.13 -0.50 -2.18
N ILE A 145 -0.11 -0.36 -1.71
CA ILE A 145 -0.45 0.49 -0.55
C ILE A 145 0.30 0.02 0.70
N ARG A 146 0.40 -1.30 0.94
CA ARG A 146 1.18 -1.84 2.07
C ARG A 146 2.66 -1.51 1.94
N LEU A 147 3.21 -1.58 0.72
CA LEU A 147 4.60 -1.26 0.47
C LEU A 147 4.90 0.24 0.69
N LEU A 148 4.01 1.14 0.25
CA LEU A 148 4.10 2.57 0.56
C LEU A 148 4.00 2.84 2.06
N ALA A 149 3.12 2.14 2.77
CA ALA A 149 3.02 2.24 4.23
C ALA A 149 4.31 1.77 4.93
N ALA A 150 4.99 0.73 4.41
CA ALA A 150 6.28 0.29 4.92
C ALA A 150 7.38 1.34 4.68
N VAL A 151 7.40 1.99 3.51
CA VAL A 151 8.29 3.12 3.22
C VAL A 151 8.06 4.25 4.21
N ARG A 152 6.80 4.67 4.44
CA ARG A 152 6.46 5.68 5.45
C ARG A 152 6.94 5.29 6.84
N GLY A 153 6.76 4.02 7.22
CA GLY A 153 7.28 3.49 8.48
C GLY A 153 8.80 3.62 8.62
N ALA A 154 9.56 3.54 7.53
CA ALA A 154 11.00 3.77 7.54
C ALA A 154 11.38 5.25 7.73
N PHE A 155 10.60 6.19 7.16
CA PHE A 155 10.73 7.62 7.47
C PHE A 155 10.43 7.91 8.95
N ASP A 156 9.42 7.27 9.54
CA ASP A 156 9.13 7.40 10.98
C ASP A 156 10.30 6.94 11.86
N GLN A 157 10.98 5.85 11.47
CA GLN A 157 12.19 5.40 12.19
C GLN A 157 13.34 6.40 12.06
N ARG A 158 13.52 7.01 10.89
CA ARG A 158 14.49 8.10 10.69
C ARG A 158 14.21 9.28 11.61
N MET A 159 12.95 9.70 11.68
CA MET A 159 12.52 10.79 12.55
C MET A 159 12.79 10.49 14.04
N LYS A 160 12.53 9.25 14.48
CA LYS A 160 12.85 8.81 15.85
C LYS A 160 14.35 8.80 16.13
N ALA A 161 15.18 8.35 15.19
CA ALA A 161 16.63 8.38 15.32
C ALA A 161 17.14 9.82 15.44
N TRP A 162 16.62 10.74 14.62
CA TRP A 162 16.92 12.16 14.71
C TRP A 162 16.54 12.76 16.08
N GLN A 163 15.33 12.47 16.57
CA GLN A 163 14.89 12.92 17.89
C GLN A 163 15.85 12.45 19.01
N ARG A 164 16.25 11.18 18.99
CA ARG A 164 17.21 10.63 19.97
C ARG A 164 18.55 11.35 19.93
N TRP A 165 19.06 11.65 18.73
CA TRP A 165 20.30 12.39 18.55
C TRP A 165 20.19 13.81 19.11
N GLN A 166 19.10 14.53 18.81
CA GLN A 166 18.86 15.88 19.33
C GLN A 166 18.69 15.91 20.84
N ASP A 167 17.97 14.95 21.42
CA ASP A 167 17.80 14.84 22.87
C ASP A 167 19.14 14.61 23.58
N ALA A 168 20.03 13.80 22.98
CA ALA A 168 21.39 13.60 23.47
C ALA A 168 22.23 14.87 23.37
N GLN A 169 22.11 15.64 22.28
CA GLN A 169 22.79 16.93 22.11
C GLN A 169 22.34 17.96 23.15
N VAL A 170 21.03 18.08 23.40
CA VAL A 170 20.47 18.95 24.45
C VAL A 170 20.95 18.52 25.84
N THR A 171 20.99 17.21 26.09
CA THR A 171 21.46 16.67 27.37
C THR A 171 22.93 16.96 27.59
N LEU A 172 23.78 16.75 26.57
CA LEU A 172 25.19 17.10 26.59
C LEU A 172 25.41 18.59 26.88
N GLN A 173 24.62 19.47 26.24
CA GLN A 173 24.70 20.90 26.47
C GLN A 173 24.40 21.26 27.94
N LYS A 174 23.36 20.66 28.54
CA LYS A 174 23.04 20.84 29.96
C LYS A 174 24.16 20.34 30.89
N LYS A 175 24.85 19.27 30.52
CA LYS A 175 26.01 18.75 31.27
C LYS A 175 27.18 19.73 31.22
N ARG A 176 27.50 20.29 30.05
CA ARG A 176 28.52 21.35 29.88
C ARG A 176 28.20 22.61 30.68
N GLU A 177 26.93 23.05 30.69
CA GLU A 177 26.50 24.16 31.55
C GLU A 177 26.67 23.87 33.04
N THR A 178 26.43 22.62 33.46
CA THR A 178 26.61 22.20 34.85
C THR A 178 28.09 22.22 35.24
N GLU A 179 28.99 21.72 34.37
CA GLU A 179 30.44 21.83 34.58
C GLU A 179 30.88 23.29 34.71
N ALA A 180 30.42 24.17 33.82
CA ALA A 180 30.73 25.61 33.89
C ALA A 180 30.29 26.23 35.22
N ARG A 181 29.12 25.86 35.74
CA ARG A 181 28.65 26.31 37.07
C ARG A 181 29.51 25.77 38.21
N LEU A 182 29.97 24.52 38.13
CA LEU A 182 30.85 23.91 39.15
C LEU A 182 32.24 24.57 39.16
N LEU A 183 32.77 24.92 37.98
CA LEU A 183 34.00 25.70 37.84
C LEU A 183 33.85 27.07 38.51
N TRP A 184 32.77 27.79 38.22
CA TRP A 184 32.47 29.08 38.85
C TRP A 184 32.28 28.99 40.36
N ALA A 185 31.70 27.90 40.86
CA ALA A 185 31.47 27.69 42.29
C ALA A 185 32.71 27.16 43.05
N ASN A 186 33.85 26.95 42.37
CA ASN A 186 35.10 26.43 42.91
C ASN A 186 34.94 25.11 43.70
N LYS A 187 34.22 24.13 43.13
CA LYS A 187 33.99 22.79 43.73
C LYS A 187 34.76 21.68 42.98
N PRO A 188 36.07 21.52 43.21
CA PRO A 188 36.92 20.61 42.44
C PRO A 188 36.53 19.14 42.60
N ASP A 189 36.03 18.72 43.77
CA ASP A 189 35.68 17.32 44.06
C ASP A 189 34.56 16.77 43.15
N LYS A 190 33.69 17.65 42.65
CA LYS A 190 32.58 17.29 41.74
C LYS A 190 32.90 17.53 40.27
N LEU A 191 33.99 18.24 39.99
CA LEU A 191 34.36 18.63 38.63
C LEU A 191 34.83 17.43 37.81
N GLN A 192 35.59 16.52 38.44
CA GLN A 192 36.08 15.32 37.76
C GLN A 192 34.92 14.43 37.28
N GLN A 193 33.93 14.19 38.15
CA GLN A 193 32.71 13.46 37.79
C GLN A 193 31.94 14.14 36.65
N ALA A 194 31.80 15.46 36.67
CA ALA A 194 31.10 16.19 35.62
C ALA A 194 31.81 16.05 34.25
N LYS A 195 33.15 16.04 34.23
CA LYS A 195 33.95 15.81 33.01
C LYS A 195 33.80 14.40 32.47
N GLU A 196 33.77 13.41 33.34
CA GLU A 196 33.53 12.01 32.95
C GLU A 196 32.13 11.85 32.34
N GLU A 197 31.10 12.40 32.98
CA GLU A 197 29.74 12.39 32.43
C GLU A 197 29.66 13.10 31.07
N ILE A 198 30.35 14.23 30.89
CA ILE A 198 30.43 14.92 29.59
C ILE A 198 31.05 14.02 28.54
N SER A 199 32.19 13.38 28.84
CA SER A 199 32.86 12.47 27.91
C SER A 199 31.97 11.29 27.49
N GLU A 200 31.19 10.73 28.42
CA GLU A 200 30.22 9.67 28.11
C GLU A 200 29.10 10.17 27.19
N TRP A 201 28.54 11.34 27.48
CA TRP A 201 27.46 11.93 26.67
C TRP A 201 27.94 12.40 25.30
N GLU A 202 29.20 12.84 25.18
CA GLU A 202 29.84 13.11 23.88
C GLU A 202 29.92 11.84 23.04
N SER A 203 30.40 10.74 23.63
CA SER A 203 30.43 9.45 22.93
C SER A 203 29.04 8.99 22.49
N ARG A 204 28.02 9.13 23.34
CA ARG A 204 26.63 8.78 23.01
C ARG A 204 26.04 9.66 21.91
N MET A 205 26.30 10.97 21.96
CA MET A 205 25.83 11.91 20.94
C MET A 205 26.43 11.56 19.57
N THR A 206 27.74 11.31 19.51
CA THR A 206 28.42 10.88 18.27
C THR A 206 27.92 9.52 17.77
N GLN A 207 27.57 8.59 18.67
CA GLN A 207 26.98 7.32 18.26
C GLN A 207 25.61 7.54 17.60
N TYR A 208 24.70 8.29 18.23
CA TYR A 208 23.38 8.54 17.66
C TYR A 208 23.41 9.35 16.37
N GLU A 209 24.38 10.26 16.23
CA GLU A 209 24.64 10.97 14.98
C GLU A 209 24.95 9.98 13.85
N ARG A 210 25.91 9.07 14.07
CA ARG A 210 26.28 8.04 13.09
C ARG A 210 25.13 7.11 12.75
N GLU A 211 24.34 6.69 13.74
CA GLU A 211 23.15 5.86 13.51
C GLU A 211 22.13 6.57 12.63
N PHE A 212 21.86 7.86 12.89
CA PHE A 212 20.97 8.68 12.08
C PHE A 212 21.48 8.86 10.63
N GLU A 213 22.77 9.14 10.45
CA GLU A 213 23.40 9.29 9.13
C GLU A 213 23.34 7.99 8.33
N GLN A 214 23.67 6.86 8.95
CA GLN A 214 23.61 5.53 8.33
C GLN A 214 22.18 5.18 7.91
N LEU A 215 21.22 5.38 8.81
CA LEU A 215 19.80 5.12 8.53
C LEU A 215 19.31 6.02 7.39
N SER A 216 19.69 7.30 7.38
CA SER A 216 19.36 8.23 6.30
C SER A 216 19.94 7.77 4.95
N ALA A 217 21.21 7.38 4.91
CA ALA A 217 21.86 6.90 3.69
C ALA A 217 21.20 5.62 3.15
N VAL A 218 20.88 4.67 4.03
CA VAL A 218 20.17 3.44 3.66
C VAL A 218 18.77 3.76 3.16
N LEU A 219 18.00 4.59 3.88
CA LEU A 219 16.64 4.95 3.50
C LEU A 219 16.62 5.60 2.11
N ARG A 220 17.52 6.56 1.84
CA ARG A 220 17.62 7.20 0.53
C ARG A 220 17.86 6.19 -0.58
N LYS A 221 18.80 5.27 -0.38
CA LYS A 221 19.11 4.20 -1.35
C LYS A 221 17.92 3.28 -1.59
N GLU A 222 17.22 2.88 -0.52
CA GLU A 222 16.10 1.95 -0.59
C GLU A 222 14.86 2.59 -1.25
N VAL A 223 14.58 3.87 -0.98
CA VAL A 223 13.50 4.63 -1.65
C VAL A 223 13.76 4.73 -3.14
N LEU A 224 14.99 5.10 -3.55
CA LEU A 224 15.35 5.15 -4.97
C LEU A 224 15.24 3.78 -5.65
N ARG A 225 15.62 2.69 -4.95
CA ARG A 225 15.44 1.33 -5.46
C ARG A 225 13.96 0.97 -5.60
N PHE A 226 13.14 1.34 -4.62
CA PHE A 226 11.70 1.11 -4.62
C PHE A 226 11.02 1.82 -5.79
N GLU A 227 11.40 3.06 -6.09
CA GLU A 227 10.86 3.82 -7.22
C GLU A 227 11.15 3.15 -8.57
N VAL A 228 12.39 2.70 -8.79
CA VAL A 228 12.78 2.04 -10.04
C VAL A 228 12.11 0.67 -10.19
N GLY A 229 12.13 -0.15 -9.14
CA GLY A 229 11.61 -1.52 -9.20
C GLY A 229 10.09 -1.57 -9.29
N THR A 230 9.39 -0.74 -8.51
CA THR A 230 7.94 -0.89 -8.33
C THR A 230 7.14 -0.15 -9.40
N ARG A 231 7.61 1.02 -9.87
CA ARG A 231 6.96 1.74 -10.98
C ARG A 231 7.01 0.92 -12.29
N GLY A 232 8.08 0.17 -12.51
CA GLY A 232 8.19 -0.73 -13.67
C GLY A 232 7.18 -1.88 -13.64
N LEU A 233 7.02 -2.53 -12.48
CA LEU A 233 6.10 -3.67 -12.33
C LEU A 233 4.62 -3.26 -12.44
N LEU A 234 4.23 -2.14 -11.84
CA LEU A 234 2.86 -1.62 -11.91
C LEU A 234 2.46 -1.22 -13.33
N ALA A 235 3.36 -0.58 -14.08
CA ALA A 235 3.10 -0.21 -15.47
C ALA A 235 2.88 -1.44 -16.37
N GLN A 236 3.65 -2.51 -16.16
CA GLN A 236 3.56 -3.75 -16.94
C GLN A 236 2.30 -4.57 -16.61
N GLN A 237 1.87 -4.59 -15.35
CA GLN A 237 0.67 -5.30 -14.94
C GLN A 237 -0.62 -4.55 -15.33
N ASN A 238 -0.66 -3.23 -15.19
CA ASN A 238 -1.83 -2.43 -15.62
C ASN A 238 -2.08 -2.51 -17.13
N THR A 239 -1.03 -2.47 -17.94
CA THR A 239 -1.15 -2.64 -19.40
C THR A 239 -1.67 -4.02 -19.75
N SER A 240 -1.20 -5.07 -19.09
CA SER A 240 -1.67 -6.45 -19.32
C SER A 240 -3.16 -6.63 -18.99
N GLN A 241 -3.64 -6.02 -17.91
CA GLN A 241 -5.06 -6.01 -17.51
C GLN A 241 -5.97 -5.26 -18.50
N PHE A 242 -5.52 -4.11 -19.00
CA PHE A 242 -6.29 -3.36 -19.97
C PHE A 242 -6.52 -4.16 -21.27
N HIS A 243 -5.49 -4.89 -21.71
CA HIS A 243 -5.57 -5.73 -22.91
C HIS A 243 -6.39 -7.01 -22.70
N SER A 244 -6.49 -7.55 -21.48
CA SER A 244 -7.38 -8.67 -21.18
C SER A 244 -8.85 -8.22 -21.18
N GLY A 245 -9.16 -7.08 -20.55
CA GLY A 245 -10.51 -6.50 -20.53
C GLY A 245 -11.05 -6.15 -21.92
N GLN A 246 -10.20 -5.59 -22.80
CA GLN A 246 -10.52 -5.33 -24.21
C GLN A 246 -10.85 -6.62 -25.00
N ARG A 247 -10.10 -7.69 -24.75
CA ARG A 247 -10.32 -9.00 -25.39
C ARG A 247 -11.65 -9.63 -24.96
N SER A 248 -12.00 -9.58 -23.68
CA SER A 248 -13.28 -10.10 -23.18
C SER A 248 -14.47 -9.35 -23.81
N ARG A 249 -14.43 -8.01 -23.89
CA ARG A 249 -15.47 -7.22 -24.57
C ARG A 249 -15.61 -7.58 -26.05
N THR A 250 -14.49 -7.85 -26.73
CA THR A 250 -14.48 -8.26 -28.13
C THR A 250 -15.08 -9.66 -28.33
N ASN A 251 -14.85 -10.58 -27.38
CA ASN A 251 -15.41 -11.93 -27.42
C ASN A 251 -16.92 -11.95 -27.18
N VAL A 252 -17.44 -11.15 -26.23
CA VAL A 252 -18.89 -10.95 -26.04
C VAL A 252 -19.54 -10.49 -27.35
N ARG A 253 -18.95 -9.47 -28.00
CA ARG A 253 -19.45 -8.93 -29.28
C ARG A 253 -19.44 -9.97 -30.40
N LYS A 254 -18.42 -10.84 -30.44
CA LYS A 254 -18.34 -11.94 -31.40
C LYS A 254 -19.41 -13.00 -31.16
N CYS A 255 -19.71 -13.35 -29.90
CA CYS A 255 -20.79 -14.27 -29.54
C CYS A 255 -22.15 -13.73 -29.99
N LEU A 256 -22.42 -12.45 -29.78
CA LEU A 256 -23.65 -11.77 -30.25
C LEU A 256 -23.75 -11.73 -31.79
N SER A 257 -22.62 -11.62 -32.50
CA SER A 257 -22.59 -11.49 -33.96
C SER A 257 -22.65 -12.81 -34.75
N ARG A 258 -22.59 -13.97 -34.08
CA ARG A 258 -22.61 -15.29 -34.74
C ARG A 258 -24.01 -15.83 -35.07
N HIS A 259 -25.08 -15.07 -34.79
CA HIS A 259 -26.43 -15.45 -35.20
C HIS A 259 -26.81 -14.83 -36.56
N PRO A 260 -27.37 -15.62 -37.50
CA PRO A 260 -27.71 -15.16 -38.84
C PRO A 260 -29.08 -14.46 -38.82
N HIS A 261 -29.12 -13.25 -38.28
CA HIS A 261 -30.04 -12.22 -38.76
C HIS A 261 -29.30 -10.90 -38.66
N LYS A 262 -28.53 -10.62 -39.71
CA LYS A 262 -28.05 -9.26 -39.99
C LYS A 262 -29.30 -8.39 -40.19
N ASP A 263 -29.17 -7.13 -39.80
CA ASP A 263 -30.12 -6.03 -40.05
C ASP A 263 -31.14 -5.74 -38.94
N SER A 264 -30.69 -5.40 -37.72
CA SER A 264 -31.41 -4.47 -36.80
C SER A 264 -30.74 -4.29 -35.42
N LEU A 265 -29.46 -3.90 -35.36
CA LEU A 265 -28.91 -3.35 -34.10
C LEU A 265 -28.26 -1.99 -34.36
N PRO A 266 -28.69 -0.91 -33.66
CA PRO A 266 -28.07 0.40 -33.82
C PRO A 266 -26.62 0.33 -33.32
N ARG A 267 -25.70 0.92 -34.09
CA ARG A 267 -24.31 1.11 -33.67
C ARG A 267 -24.31 1.95 -32.39
N LEU A 268 -24.14 1.30 -31.23
CA LEU A 268 -23.78 2.01 -30.01
C LEU A 268 -22.41 2.65 -30.22
N ARG A 269 -22.41 3.99 -30.23
CA ARG A 269 -21.25 4.85 -30.45
C ARG A 269 -20.28 4.63 -29.28
N GLU A 270 -19.00 4.41 -29.59
CA GLU A 270 -17.93 4.32 -28.58
C GLU A 270 -17.89 5.59 -27.74
N PRO A 271 -17.72 5.51 -26.40
CA PRO A 271 -17.35 6.67 -25.62
C PRO A 271 -15.91 7.08 -25.99
N GLN A 272 -15.78 8.20 -26.70
CA GLN A 272 -14.50 8.90 -26.86
C GLN A 272 -14.11 9.47 -25.50
N ILE A 273 -13.42 8.68 -24.68
CA ILE A 273 -12.76 9.18 -23.48
C ILE A 273 -11.38 9.67 -23.91
N TRP A 274 -11.29 10.99 -24.05
CA TRP A 274 -10.05 11.74 -24.23
C TRP A 274 -9.10 11.46 -23.06
N PHE A 275 -7.89 10.98 -23.34
CA PHE A 275 -6.75 11.10 -22.44
C PHE A 275 -5.83 12.22 -22.95
N PRO A 276 -5.49 13.23 -22.13
CA PRO A 276 -4.44 14.18 -22.48
C PRO A 276 -3.11 13.45 -22.57
N GLN A 277 -2.53 13.45 -23.77
CA GLN A 277 -1.23 12.93 -24.07
C GLN A 277 -0.15 13.93 -23.59
N GLN A 278 0.10 13.99 -22.29
CA GLN A 278 1.29 14.66 -21.77
C GLN A 278 1.79 13.91 -20.54
N LEU A 279 2.78 13.06 -20.74
CA LEU A 279 3.87 12.75 -19.81
C LEU A 279 4.91 11.93 -20.59
N SER A 280 5.49 12.58 -21.60
CA SER A 280 6.74 12.17 -22.23
C SER A 280 7.37 13.43 -22.81
N GLN A 281 7.83 14.32 -21.93
CA GLN A 281 8.97 15.24 -22.12
C GLN A 281 9.02 16.20 -20.93
N SER A 282 9.87 15.87 -19.96
CA SER A 282 10.79 16.74 -19.19
C SER A 282 11.28 15.95 -17.99
#